data_AF-A0A382JM89-F1
#
_entry.id   AF-A0A382JM89-F1
#
_cell.length_a   1.000
_cell.length_b   1.000
_cell.length_c   1.000
_cell.angle_alpha   90.00
_cell.angle_beta   90.00
_cell.angle_gamma   90.00
#
_symmetry.space_group_name_H-M   'P 1'
#
loop_
_entity.id
_entity.type
_entity.pdbx_description
1 polymer ?
#
loop_
_entity_poly.entity_id
_entity_poly.type
_entity_poly.pdbx_seq_one_letter_code
_entity_poly.pdbx_strand_id
1 'polypeptide(L)'
;MKKPEIQKIDKKEYQKRLDRITELFSSMTVHADEQSTYRCPYKNKEDRCTAKFGCRNQRKPDNRRELLICGGDDKLDYRQAWETEAVPDSTLIDIEYGMGTVTSDDRTCRLSVGKTIFDYADELAVQVPTSCFRTGQCHECIIEIKQGMEALQPRNETESFLQENYRLACQAVVSNADVDIDFSPLRRTPKILIDSNQTPIVDIDPIVICQNGVVYYDGEAIDKYRGHLYGLAIDLGTTTVVISLVDLENGKSITSSAFENPQRFGGSDIMNRISYDGVYHGELRKAIINAINHEILQMEEEFGFVRQEIYEIVVVGNSTMRDILFKLDVQSIGQKPYKSTIEQAYLAGERSTTSLVEKTRRLGIRANPKAKVYGLPLIASHVGADTAAVLAAVDMASQKETVMLVDVGTNTEVVIGHA
;
A
#
# COMPACT_ATOMS: atom_id res chain seq x y z
N MET A 1 -45.00 -9.15 26.53
CA MET A 1 -43.91 -10.14 26.63
C MET A 1 -42.66 -9.42 27.15
N LYS A 2 -42.06 -9.91 28.24
CA LYS A 2 -40.88 -9.30 28.89
C LYS A 2 -39.67 -9.34 27.92
N LYS A 3 -38.97 -8.22 27.74
CA LYS A 3 -37.69 -8.14 26.99
C LYS A 3 -36.68 -9.13 27.61
N PRO A 4 -35.87 -9.85 26.81
CA PRO A 4 -34.78 -10.64 27.37
C PRO A 4 -33.75 -9.67 27.97
N GLU A 5 -33.50 -9.81 29.27
CA GLU A 5 -32.39 -9.14 29.93
C GLU A 5 -31.09 -9.59 29.27
N ILE A 6 -30.38 -8.64 28.66
CA ILE A 6 -29.02 -8.85 28.17
C ILE A 6 -28.18 -9.13 29.40
N GLN A 7 -27.79 -10.40 29.58
CA GLN A 7 -26.86 -10.82 30.63
C GLN A 7 -25.58 -9.99 30.46
N LYS A 8 -25.36 -9.05 31.40
CA LYS A 8 -24.10 -8.31 31.48
C LYS A 8 -22.99 -9.34 31.62
N ILE A 9 -22.10 -9.37 30.63
CA ILE A 9 -20.93 -10.25 30.63
C ILE A 9 -20.15 -9.94 31.90
N ASP A 10 -20.09 -10.92 32.81
CA ASP A 10 -19.29 -10.80 34.03
C ASP A 10 -17.83 -10.71 33.61
N LYS A 11 -17.25 -9.52 33.83
CA LYS A 11 -15.86 -9.22 33.47
C LYS A 11 -14.87 -10.21 34.12
N LYS A 12 -15.18 -10.74 35.31
CA LYS A 12 -14.32 -11.73 35.97
C LYS A 12 -14.38 -13.08 35.26
N GLU A 13 -15.57 -13.51 34.82
CA GLU A 13 -15.73 -14.76 34.08
C GLU A 13 -15.18 -14.66 32.65
N TYR A 14 -15.27 -13.49 32.02
CA TYR A 14 -14.63 -13.22 30.73
C TYR A 14 -13.10 -13.26 30.83
N GLN A 15 -12.53 -12.61 31.85
CA GLN A 15 -11.09 -12.64 32.11
C GLN A 15 -10.62 -14.08 32.38
N LYS A 16 -11.36 -14.86 33.18
CA LYS A 16 -11.05 -16.26 33.45
C LYS A 16 -11.04 -17.14 32.19
N ARG A 17 -11.88 -16.82 31.20
CA ARG A 17 -11.89 -17.51 29.89
C ARG A 17 -10.70 -17.10 29.02
N LEU A 18 -10.34 -15.82 29.03
CA LEU A 18 -9.12 -15.34 28.36
C LEU A 18 -7.88 -15.98 28.96
N ASP A 19 -7.76 -16.00 30.29
CA ASP A 19 -6.62 -16.62 30.98
C ASP A 19 -6.51 -18.12 30.65
N ARG A 20 -7.64 -18.84 30.58
CA ARG A 20 -7.68 -20.26 30.17
C ARG A 20 -7.27 -20.46 28.71
N ILE A 21 -7.65 -19.56 27.81
CA ILE A 21 -7.23 -19.60 26.40
C ILE A 21 -5.73 -19.35 26.30
N THR A 22 -5.22 -18.35 27.02
CA THR A 22 -3.78 -18.05 27.10
C THR A 22 -2.99 -19.23 27.67
N GLU A 23 -3.50 -19.90 28.70
CA GLU A 23 -2.88 -21.10 29.27
C GLU A 23 -2.86 -22.27 28.28
N LEU A 24 -3.95 -22.49 27.53
CA LEU A 24 -4.01 -23.49 26.47
C LEU A 24 -2.99 -23.20 25.36
N PHE A 25 -2.92 -21.96 24.86
CA PHE A 25 -1.93 -21.57 23.86
C PHE A 25 -0.50 -21.68 24.38
N SER A 26 -0.25 -21.30 25.64
CA SER A 26 1.04 -21.46 26.29
C SER A 26 1.45 -22.94 26.38
N SER A 27 0.52 -23.82 26.74
CA SER A 27 0.78 -25.27 26.76
C SER A 27 1.08 -25.86 25.37
N MET A 28 0.42 -25.34 24.32
CA MET A 28 0.70 -25.73 22.93
C MET A 28 2.08 -25.25 22.47
N THR A 29 2.49 -24.05 22.86
CA THR A 29 3.83 -23.52 22.58
C THR A 29 4.90 -24.34 23.31
N VAL A 30 4.68 -24.69 24.57
CA VAL A 30 5.59 -25.57 25.34
C VAL A 30 5.69 -26.94 24.69
N HIS A 31 4.58 -27.53 24.26
CA HIS A 31 4.61 -28.83 23.58
C HIS A 31 5.30 -28.78 22.21
N ALA A 32 5.11 -27.70 21.44
CA ALA A 32 5.82 -27.50 20.18
C ALA A 32 7.34 -27.30 20.41
N ASP A 33 7.72 -26.65 21.50
CA ASP A 33 9.12 -26.47 21.91
C ASP A 33 9.75 -27.81 22.34
N GLU A 34 9.04 -28.62 23.14
CA GLU A 34 9.45 -29.97 23.51
C GLU A 34 9.62 -30.87 22.28
N GLN A 35 8.68 -30.88 21.33
CA GLN A 35 8.82 -31.68 20.10
C GLN A 35 10.05 -31.26 19.27
N SER A 36 10.38 -29.98 19.30
CA SER A 36 11.53 -29.41 18.61
C SER A 36 12.87 -29.79 19.26
N THR A 37 12.88 -30.39 20.47
CA THR A 37 14.12 -30.90 21.11
C THR A 37 14.61 -32.24 20.57
N TYR A 38 13.80 -32.96 19.79
CA TYR A 38 14.19 -34.29 19.28
C TYR A 38 13.74 -34.56 17.85
N ARG A 39 12.94 -33.67 17.25
CA ARG A 39 12.51 -33.82 15.86
C ARG A 39 12.51 -32.49 15.11
N CYS A 40 13.17 -32.49 13.94
CA CYS A 40 13.13 -31.34 13.05
C CYS A 40 11.84 -31.31 12.20
N PRO A 41 11.04 -30.22 12.21
CA PRO A 41 9.83 -30.11 11.42
C PRO A 41 10.12 -29.94 9.91
N TYR A 42 11.36 -29.61 9.55
CA TYR A 42 11.82 -29.47 8.17
C TYR A 42 12.59 -30.70 7.66
N LYS A 43 12.65 -31.79 8.43
CA LYS A 43 13.24 -33.07 8.02
C LYS A 43 12.10 -33.97 7.54
N ASN A 44 12.11 -34.32 6.26
CA ASN A 44 11.11 -35.21 5.69
C ASN A 44 11.42 -36.68 6.05
N LYS A 45 10.52 -37.60 5.68
CA LYS A 45 10.65 -39.04 5.97
C LYS A 45 11.87 -39.74 5.34
N GLU A 46 12.56 -39.08 4.41
CA GLU A 46 13.75 -39.56 3.69
C GLU A 46 15.02 -38.84 4.18
N ASP A 47 14.97 -38.23 5.38
CA ASP A 47 16.04 -37.44 6.00
C ASP A 47 16.50 -36.21 5.18
N ARG A 48 15.69 -35.79 4.20
CA ARG A 48 15.96 -34.59 3.40
C ARG A 48 15.40 -33.35 4.07
N CYS A 49 16.20 -32.29 4.04
CA CYS A 49 15.87 -30.98 4.56
C CYS A 49 15.03 -30.20 3.55
N THR A 50 13.83 -29.81 3.95
CA THR A 50 12.89 -28.99 3.17
C THR A 50 13.01 -27.49 3.49
N ALA A 51 13.85 -27.11 4.47
CA ALA A 51 14.06 -25.72 4.84
C ALA A 51 14.72 -24.94 3.69
N LYS A 52 14.14 -23.79 3.35
CA LYS A 52 14.67 -22.85 2.35
C LYS A 52 15.60 -21.78 2.94
N PHE A 53 15.82 -21.82 4.26
CA PHE A 53 16.71 -20.94 5.02
C PHE A 53 17.97 -21.69 5.46
N GLY A 54 19.03 -20.96 5.81
CA GLY A 54 20.30 -21.53 6.26
C GLY A 54 20.18 -22.20 7.63
N CYS A 55 20.66 -23.44 7.74
CA CYS A 55 20.63 -24.22 8.97
C CYS A 55 21.98 -24.94 9.13
N ARG A 56 22.56 -24.93 10.35
CA ARG A 56 23.92 -25.46 10.60
C ARG A 56 24.07 -26.95 10.28
N ASN A 57 22.95 -27.66 10.26
CA ASN A 57 22.88 -29.10 10.03
C ASN A 57 22.51 -29.49 8.60
N GLN A 58 22.42 -28.53 7.68
CA GLN A 58 22.28 -28.82 6.25
C GLN A 58 23.61 -29.34 5.68
N ARG A 59 23.53 -30.42 4.91
CA ARG A 59 24.65 -31.00 4.14
C ARG A 59 24.29 -31.06 2.67
N LYS A 60 25.29 -30.86 1.80
CA LYS A 60 25.10 -30.96 0.35
C LYS A 60 24.97 -32.44 -0.05
N PRO A 61 23.97 -32.81 -0.86
CA PRO A 61 23.85 -34.18 -1.37
C PRO A 61 24.91 -34.44 -2.45
N ASP A 62 25.21 -35.73 -2.70
CA ASP A 62 26.17 -36.16 -3.72
C ASP A 62 25.77 -35.73 -5.14
N ASN A 63 24.46 -35.53 -5.39
CA ASN A 63 23.94 -35.07 -6.67
C ASN A 63 23.32 -33.66 -6.55
N ARG A 64 23.78 -32.72 -7.38
CA ARG A 64 23.42 -31.28 -7.30
C ARG A 64 21.94 -30.95 -7.56
N ARG A 65 21.13 -31.91 -8.00
CA ARG A 65 19.68 -31.74 -8.26
C ARG A 65 18.78 -32.19 -7.11
N GLU A 66 19.35 -32.69 -6.01
CA GLU A 66 18.60 -33.19 -4.86
C GLU A 66 18.50 -32.15 -3.73
N LEU A 67 17.47 -32.28 -2.89
CA LEU A 67 17.32 -31.47 -1.67
C LEU A 67 18.48 -31.73 -0.70
N LEU A 68 18.85 -30.69 0.07
CA LEU A 68 19.86 -30.77 1.13
C LEU A 68 19.54 -31.89 2.13
N ILE A 69 20.56 -32.52 2.70
CA ILE A 69 20.40 -33.60 3.69
C ILE A 69 20.46 -32.99 5.09
N CYS A 70 19.57 -33.41 6.00
CA CYS A 70 19.67 -33.02 7.41
C CYS A 70 20.62 -33.98 8.13
N GLY A 71 21.79 -33.49 8.54
CA GLY A 71 22.81 -34.29 9.23
C GLY A 71 22.57 -34.50 10.73
N GLY A 72 21.44 -34.06 11.27
CA GLY A 72 21.11 -34.23 12.70
C GLY A 72 20.44 -35.59 12.97
N ASP A 73 20.86 -36.25 14.04
CA ASP A 73 20.23 -37.46 14.58
C ASP A 73 19.06 -37.10 15.52
N ASP A 74 18.15 -38.05 15.80
CA ASP A 74 16.97 -37.85 16.66
C ASP A 74 17.33 -37.63 18.16
N LYS A 75 18.62 -37.37 18.44
CA LYS A 75 19.17 -37.02 19.76
C LYS A 75 19.62 -35.56 19.84
N LEU A 76 19.54 -34.83 18.73
CA LEU A 76 19.93 -33.42 18.64
C LEU A 76 18.77 -32.52 19.09
N ASP A 77 19.05 -31.55 19.97
CA ASP A 77 18.11 -30.47 20.29
C ASP A 77 18.00 -29.52 19.10
N TYR A 78 16.93 -29.68 18.32
CA TYR A 78 16.78 -28.96 17.06
C TYR A 78 16.34 -27.49 17.23
N ARG A 79 15.97 -27.06 18.44
CA ARG A 79 15.64 -25.63 18.70
C ARG A 79 16.78 -24.71 18.30
N GLN A 80 18.02 -25.10 18.62
CA GLN A 80 19.23 -24.35 18.26
C GLN A 80 19.77 -24.69 16.85
N ALA A 81 19.21 -25.70 16.17
CA ALA A 81 19.66 -26.09 14.83
C ALA A 81 19.23 -25.08 13.76
N TRP A 82 18.14 -24.35 13.98
CA TRP A 82 17.63 -23.28 13.10
C TRP A 82 18.06 -21.89 13.55
N GLU A 83 18.63 -21.79 14.75
CA GLU A 83 19.35 -20.60 15.18
C GLU A 83 20.65 -20.49 14.37
N THR A 84 20.57 -19.73 13.28
CA THR A 84 21.73 -19.03 12.75
C THR A 84 22.22 -18.12 13.87
N GLU A 85 23.22 -18.60 14.62
CA GLU A 85 23.95 -17.96 15.72
C GLU A 85 23.32 -16.67 16.28
N ALA A 86 22.78 -16.76 17.51
CA ALA A 86 22.89 -15.62 18.41
C ALA A 86 24.37 -15.24 18.43
N VAL A 87 24.67 -14.00 18.01
CA VAL A 87 26.00 -13.42 18.15
C VAL A 87 26.40 -13.59 19.62
N PRO A 88 27.51 -14.27 19.93
CA PRO A 88 27.93 -14.43 21.31
C PRO A 88 28.16 -13.04 21.90
N ASP A 89 27.41 -12.74 22.96
CA ASP A 89 27.56 -11.51 23.72
C ASP A 89 29.01 -11.45 24.24
N SER A 90 29.70 -10.34 23.96
CA SER A 90 31.12 -10.05 24.25
C SER A 90 32.20 -10.54 23.27
N THR A 91 32.01 -10.29 21.98
CA THR A 91 33.00 -9.44 21.29
C THR A 91 32.22 -8.27 20.74
N LEU A 92 32.59 -7.05 21.12
CA LEU A 92 32.27 -5.88 20.32
C LEU A 92 32.63 -6.26 18.88
N ILE A 93 31.64 -6.58 18.05
CA ILE A 93 31.82 -6.46 16.61
C ILE A 93 32.10 -4.97 16.52
N ASP A 94 33.36 -4.61 16.32
CA ASP A 94 33.70 -3.25 15.97
C ASP A 94 32.81 -2.96 14.78
N ILE A 95 31.74 -2.20 15.02
CA ILE A 95 30.96 -1.63 13.95
C ILE A 95 31.98 -0.71 13.31
N GLU A 96 32.61 -1.20 12.24
CA GLU A 96 33.53 -0.42 11.43
C GLU A 96 32.67 0.66 10.76
N TYR A 97 32.53 1.75 11.50
CA TYR A 97 31.98 2.97 10.98
C TYR A 97 33.01 3.51 10.00
N GLY A 98 32.63 3.57 8.73
CA GLY A 98 33.41 4.28 7.74
C GLY A 98 33.33 5.79 7.96
N MET A 99 34.04 6.54 7.13
CA MET A 99 33.98 8.00 7.18
C MET A 99 32.69 8.57 6.57
N GLY A 100 31.94 7.76 5.84
CA GLY A 100 30.72 8.15 5.17
C GLY A 100 29.52 8.23 6.11
N THR A 101 28.51 8.94 5.64
CA THR A 101 27.26 9.22 6.35
C THR A 101 26.06 8.84 5.51
N VAL A 102 24.96 8.48 6.16
CA VAL A 102 23.67 8.30 5.50
C VAL A 102 22.72 9.39 5.94
N THR A 103 22.11 10.07 4.98
CA THR A 103 21.24 11.22 5.19
C THR A 103 19.86 11.00 4.59
N SER A 104 18.82 11.43 5.30
CA SER A 104 17.44 11.52 4.82
C SER A 104 16.69 12.64 5.54
N ASP A 105 16.02 13.52 4.79
CA ASP A 105 15.23 14.66 5.30
C ASP A 105 15.92 15.44 6.46
N ASP A 106 17.16 15.88 6.21
CA ASP A 106 18.05 16.63 7.12
C ASP A 106 18.55 15.87 8.36
N ARG A 107 18.25 14.56 8.47
CA ARG A 107 18.78 13.68 9.52
C ARG A 107 19.92 12.86 8.97
N THR A 108 21.01 12.77 9.73
CA THR A 108 22.23 12.07 9.30
C THR A 108 22.75 11.15 10.40
N CYS A 109 23.20 9.96 10.03
CA CYS A 109 23.95 9.08 10.91
C CYS A 109 25.16 8.46 10.18
N ARG A 110 26.08 7.85 10.93
CA ARG A 110 27.29 7.24 10.36
C ARG A 110 26.98 5.91 9.70
N LEU A 111 27.61 5.67 8.56
CA LEU A 111 27.50 4.41 7.86
C LEU A 111 28.34 3.31 8.52
N SER A 112 27.81 2.11 8.42
CA SER A 112 28.40 0.84 8.82
C SER A 112 28.06 -0.21 7.78
N VAL A 113 29.05 -1.03 7.43
CA VAL A 113 28.89 -2.10 6.44
C VAL A 113 27.90 -3.16 6.96
N GLY A 114 27.08 -3.70 6.06
CA GLY A 114 26.17 -4.80 6.36
C GLY A 114 24.76 -4.40 6.81
N LYS A 115 24.54 -3.15 7.22
CA LYS A 115 23.19 -2.62 7.47
C LYS A 115 22.46 -2.30 6.17
N THR A 116 21.14 -2.44 6.18
CA THR A 116 20.28 -2.01 5.07
C THR A 116 19.90 -0.55 5.19
N ILE A 117 19.51 0.10 4.08
CA ILE A 117 18.90 1.44 4.15
C ILE A 117 17.62 1.45 4.99
N PHE A 118 16.91 0.32 5.08
CA PHE A 118 15.76 0.21 6.00
C PHE A 118 16.20 0.35 7.47
N ASP A 119 17.30 -0.28 7.86
CA ASP A 119 17.80 -0.19 9.25
C ASP A 119 18.20 1.26 9.58
N TYR A 120 18.80 1.97 8.62
CA TYR A 120 19.07 3.40 8.78
C TYR A 120 17.81 4.26 8.80
N ALA A 121 16.78 3.90 8.04
CA ALA A 121 15.50 4.59 8.12
C ALA A 121 14.87 4.47 9.52
N ASP A 122 14.94 3.29 10.15
CA ASP A 122 14.51 3.12 11.54
C ASP A 122 15.35 3.98 12.51
N GLU A 123 16.68 3.98 12.37
CA GLU A 123 17.59 4.77 13.22
C GLU A 123 17.38 6.27 13.07
N LEU A 124 17.11 6.74 11.85
CA LEU A 124 16.79 8.13 11.54
C LEU A 124 15.33 8.47 11.85
N ALA A 125 14.51 7.53 12.32
CA ALA A 125 13.07 7.67 12.52
C ALA A 125 12.33 8.21 11.28
N VAL A 126 12.76 7.73 10.10
CA VAL A 126 12.15 7.97 8.80
C VAL A 126 11.23 6.81 8.48
N GLN A 127 9.94 7.10 8.29
CA GLN A 127 8.97 6.03 8.03
C GLN A 127 9.12 5.46 6.62
N VAL A 128 9.39 4.16 6.54
CA VAL A 128 9.37 3.38 5.30
C VAL A 128 8.34 2.26 5.42
N PRO A 129 7.34 2.17 4.54
CA PRO A 129 6.27 1.18 4.66
C PRO A 129 6.78 -0.24 4.39
N THR A 130 6.27 -1.22 5.15
CA THR A 130 6.58 -2.64 4.95
C THR A 130 5.51 -3.56 5.53
N SER A 131 5.16 -4.61 4.77
CA SER A 131 4.22 -5.66 5.20
C SER A 131 4.79 -7.07 5.06
N CYS A 132 6.05 -7.22 4.64
CA CYS A 132 6.69 -8.54 4.41
C CYS A 132 7.87 -8.84 5.34
N PHE A 133 7.99 -8.14 6.48
CA PHE A 133 9.13 -8.28 7.39
C PHE A 133 10.49 -8.19 6.67
N ARG A 134 10.63 -7.21 5.76
CA ARG A 134 11.91 -6.90 5.07
C ARG A 134 12.43 -8.01 4.13
N THR A 135 11.57 -8.95 3.73
CA THR A 135 11.95 -10.03 2.79
C THR A 135 11.99 -9.61 1.32
N GLY A 136 11.64 -8.35 1.01
CA GLY A 136 11.60 -7.85 -0.37
C GLY A 136 10.36 -8.27 -1.17
N GLN A 137 9.41 -9.01 -0.60
CA GLN A 137 8.25 -9.53 -1.36
C GLN A 137 7.06 -8.56 -1.47
N CYS A 138 6.90 -7.63 -0.51
CA CYS A 138 5.78 -6.69 -0.52
C CYS A 138 5.95 -5.53 -1.51
N HIS A 139 7.17 -5.20 -1.94
CA HIS A 139 7.49 -4.04 -2.79
C HIS A 139 6.95 -2.70 -2.24
N GLU A 140 6.79 -2.57 -0.92
CA GLU A 140 6.32 -1.33 -0.28
C GLU A 140 7.47 -0.37 0.01
N CYS A 141 8.61 -0.90 0.44
CA CYS A 141 9.74 -0.13 0.94
C CYS A 141 10.61 0.47 -0.17
N ILE A 142 10.01 0.96 -1.24
CA ILE A 142 10.74 1.59 -2.35
C ILE A 142 11.26 2.95 -1.87
N ILE A 143 12.54 3.21 -2.13
CA ILE A 143 13.24 4.45 -1.82
C ILE A 143 13.99 4.92 -3.06
N GLU A 144 14.17 6.23 -3.16
CA GLU A 144 15.08 6.84 -4.12
C GLU A 144 16.42 7.09 -3.44
N ILE A 145 17.51 6.68 -4.08
CA ILE A 145 18.87 7.00 -3.69
C ILE A 145 19.31 8.20 -4.54
N LYS A 146 19.51 9.35 -3.89
CA LYS A 146 19.94 10.59 -4.54
C LYS A 146 21.46 10.64 -4.74
N GLN A 147 22.21 10.03 -3.81
CA GLN A 147 23.67 9.97 -3.82
C GLN A 147 24.15 8.65 -3.20
N GLY A 148 25.29 8.13 -3.64
CA GLY A 148 25.96 7.00 -3.00
C GLY A 148 25.42 5.63 -3.41
N MET A 149 24.88 5.49 -4.63
CA MET A 149 24.41 4.19 -5.13
C MET A 149 25.54 3.15 -5.16
N GLU A 150 26.75 3.58 -5.48
CA GLU A 150 27.97 2.79 -5.53
C GLU A 150 28.41 2.24 -4.16
N ALA A 151 27.88 2.80 -3.07
CA ALA A 151 28.12 2.33 -1.71
C ALA A 151 27.32 1.07 -1.37
N LEU A 152 26.30 0.74 -2.17
CA LEU A 152 25.36 -0.34 -1.94
C LEU A 152 25.75 -1.62 -2.68
N GLN A 153 25.37 -2.77 -2.12
CA GLN A 153 25.47 -4.04 -2.80
C GLN A 153 24.68 -4.04 -4.11
N PRO A 154 25.12 -4.84 -5.11
CA PRO A 154 24.41 -5.00 -6.36
C PRO A 154 22.96 -5.43 -6.15
N ARG A 155 22.11 -5.05 -7.10
CA ARG A 155 20.69 -5.40 -7.08
C ARG A 155 20.50 -6.91 -7.22
N ASN A 156 19.47 -7.42 -6.55
CA ASN A 156 19.04 -8.80 -6.69
C ASN A 156 17.75 -8.87 -7.55
N GLU A 157 17.25 -10.10 -7.81
CA GLU A 157 16.06 -10.32 -8.65
C GLU A 157 14.80 -9.60 -8.12
N THR A 158 14.68 -9.41 -6.81
CA THR A 158 13.53 -8.70 -6.21
C THR A 158 13.51 -7.22 -6.53
N GLU A 159 14.63 -6.64 -6.96
CA GLU A 159 14.75 -5.23 -7.36
C GLU A 159 14.72 -5.05 -8.89
N SER A 160 14.52 -6.13 -9.66
CA SER A 160 14.56 -6.09 -11.14
C SER A 160 13.57 -5.11 -11.78
N PHE A 161 12.45 -4.84 -11.11
CA PHE A 161 11.44 -3.90 -11.59
C PHE A 161 11.83 -2.43 -11.37
N LEU A 162 12.80 -2.12 -10.52
CA LEU A 162 13.15 -0.73 -10.19
C LEU A 162 14.11 -0.12 -11.21
N GLN A 163 13.92 1.17 -11.53
CA GLN A 163 14.89 1.94 -12.33
C GLN A 163 16.18 2.24 -11.55
N GLU A 164 17.23 2.73 -12.22
CA GLU A 164 18.61 2.83 -11.70
C GLU A 164 18.77 3.61 -10.39
N ASN A 165 17.90 4.58 -10.09
CA ASN A 165 18.01 5.40 -8.88
C ASN A 165 17.16 4.90 -7.71
N TYR A 166 16.36 3.85 -7.92
CA TYR A 166 15.44 3.32 -6.90
C TYR A 166 15.90 1.97 -6.36
N ARG A 167 15.73 1.77 -5.05
CA ARG A 167 16.04 0.51 -4.36
C ARG A 167 14.90 0.09 -3.46
N LEU A 168 14.84 -1.19 -3.12
CA LEU A 168 14.06 -1.63 -1.97
C LEU A 168 14.91 -1.37 -0.72
N ALA A 169 14.46 -0.53 0.20
CA ALA A 169 15.21 -0.18 1.40
C ALA A 169 15.67 -1.42 2.18
N CYS A 170 14.86 -2.47 2.23
CA CYS A 170 15.19 -3.74 2.90
C CYS A 170 16.22 -4.62 2.17
N GLN A 171 16.51 -4.35 0.89
CA GLN A 171 17.47 -5.09 0.08
C GLN A 171 18.73 -4.27 -0.23
N ALA A 172 18.68 -2.96 -0.02
CA ALA A 172 19.80 -2.03 -0.18
C ALA A 172 20.79 -2.15 0.98
N VAL A 173 21.66 -3.16 0.94
CA VAL A 173 22.72 -3.39 1.94
C VAL A 173 23.94 -2.51 1.64
N VAL A 174 24.48 -1.83 2.65
CA VAL A 174 25.71 -1.04 2.53
C VAL A 174 26.92 -1.96 2.44
N SER A 175 27.70 -1.84 1.35
CA SER A 175 28.97 -2.54 1.14
C SER A 175 30.21 -1.67 1.33
N ASN A 176 30.08 -0.35 1.21
CA ASN A 176 31.18 0.59 1.44
C ASN A 176 30.69 1.72 2.35
N ALA A 177 31.24 1.78 3.57
CA ALA A 177 30.84 2.76 4.58
C ALA A 177 31.59 4.11 4.48
N ASP A 178 32.53 4.27 3.55
CA ASP A 178 33.30 5.50 3.37
C ASP A 178 32.67 6.50 2.38
N VAL A 179 31.58 6.09 1.72
CA VAL A 179 30.88 6.90 0.72
C VAL A 179 29.57 7.39 1.30
N ASP A 180 29.31 8.69 1.24
CA ASP A 180 28.05 9.26 1.69
C ASP A 180 26.86 8.78 0.86
N ILE A 181 25.75 8.44 1.53
CA ILE A 181 24.49 8.03 0.93
C ILE A 181 23.41 9.05 1.28
N ASP A 182 22.70 9.58 0.29
CA ASP A 182 21.45 10.34 0.51
C ASP A 182 20.30 9.53 -0.07
N PHE A 183 19.29 9.24 0.75
CA PHE A 183 18.07 8.58 0.32
C PHE A 183 16.83 9.35 0.74
N SER A 184 15.76 9.20 -0.05
CA SER A 184 14.43 9.66 0.33
C SER A 184 13.39 8.58 0.09
N PRO A 185 12.47 8.35 1.04
CA PRO A 185 11.23 7.63 0.76
C PRO A 185 10.48 8.27 -0.42
N LEU A 186 9.64 7.49 -1.10
CA LEU A 186 8.79 8.02 -2.18
C LEU A 186 7.68 8.97 -1.67
N ARG A 187 7.58 9.19 -0.36
CA ARG A 187 6.54 10.00 0.28
C ARG A 187 7.13 11.35 0.68
N ARG A 188 6.96 12.35 -0.18
CA ARG A 188 6.99 13.76 0.22
C ARG A 188 5.56 14.23 0.40
N THR A 189 5.28 14.89 1.52
CA THR A 189 3.96 15.46 1.84
C THR A 189 3.91 16.91 1.37
N PRO A 190 3.33 17.23 0.20
CA PRO A 190 3.08 18.62 -0.18
C PRO A 190 2.12 19.28 0.81
N LYS A 191 2.31 20.58 1.08
CA LYS A 191 1.34 21.37 1.84
C LYS A 191 0.12 21.63 0.98
N ILE A 192 -1.04 21.14 1.41
CA ILE A 192 -2.31 21.53 0.80
C ILE A 192 -2.65 22.94 1.27
N LEU A 193 -2.52 23.91 0.37
CA LEU A 193 -3.01 25.26 0.59
C LEU A 193 -4.50 25.27 0.20
N ILE A 194 -5.38 24.89 1.12
CA ILE A 194 -6.82 25.03 0.91
C ILE A 194 -7.19 26.48 1.24
N ASP A 195 -7.34 27.30 0.20
CA ASP A 195 -8.15 28.51 0.26
C ASP A 195 -9.31 28.31 -0.71
N SER A 196 -10.32 27.58 -0.26
CA SER A 196 -11.52 27.34 -1.05
C SER A 196 -12.69 28.07 -0.41
N ASN A 197 -13.31 28.98 -1.16
CA ASN A 197 -14.69 29.38 -0.93
C ASN A 197 -15.56 28.14 -1.18
N GLN A 198 -15.75 27.30 -0.16
CA GLN A 198 -16.69 26.19 -0.25
C GLN A 198 -18.08 26.80 -0.37
N THR A 199 -18.73 26.59 -1.52
CA THR A 199 -20.17 26.79 -1.61
C THR A 199 -20.79 25.84 -0.59
N PRO A 200 -21.54 26.32 0.42
CA PRO A 200 -22.12 25.45 1.43
C PRO A 200 -23.02 24.43 0.72
N ILE A 201 -22.76 23.14 0.93
CA ILE A 201 -23.66 22.09 0.48
C ILE A 201 -24.88 22.15 1.38
N VAL A 202 -26.01 22.62 0.84
CA VAL A 202 -27.25 22.85 1.62
C VAL A 202 -28.10 21.58 1.71
N ASP A 203 -28.01 20.71 0.70
CA ASP A 203 -28.77 19.46 0.60
C ASP A 203 -27.81 18.33 0.20
N ILE A 204 -27.73 17.30 1.04
CA ILE A 204 -26.87 16.13 0.84
C ILE A 204 -27.74 14.89 0.63
N ASP A 205 -27.48 14.16 -0.45
CA ASP A 205 -28.14 12.89 -0.77
C ASP A 205 -27.08 11.79 -0.96
N PRO A 206 -26.45 11.33 0.14
CA PRO A 206 -25.43 10.29 0.06
C PRO A 206 -26.06 8.95 -0.29
N ILE A 207 -25.43 8.18 -1.18
CA ILE A 207 -25.88 6.81 -1.51
C ILE A 207 -25.76 5.85 -0.31
N VAL A 208 -24.94 6.22 0.67
CA VAL A 208 -24.78 5.52 1.94
C VAL A 208 -25.58 6.23 3.02
N ILE A 209 -26.52 5.50 3.62
CA ILE A 209 -27.38 6.03 4.68
C ILE A 209 -27.39 5.10 5.91
N CYS A 210 -27.57 5.69 7.09
CA CYS A 210 -27.80 4.94 8.32
C CYS A 210 -29.26 5.05 8.74
N GLN A 211 -29.93 3.92 8.96
CA GLN A 211 -31.29 3.88 9.49
C GLN A 211 -31.38 2.83 10.60
N ASN A 212 -31.87 3.22 11.78
CA ASN A 212 -32.06 2.34 12.93
C ASN A 212 -30.79 1.54 13.32
N GLY A 213 -29.60 2.14 13.15
CA GLY A 213 -28.31 1.51 13.45
C GLY A 213 -27.81 0.51 12.40
N VAL A 214 -28.45 0.46 11.23
CA VAL A 214 -28.02 -0.34 10.08
C VAL A 214 -27.57 0.61 8.97
N VAL A 215 -26.42 0.30 8.37
CA VAL A 215 -25.86 1.04 7.23
C VAL A 215 -26.31 0.39 5.93
N TYR A 216 -26.86 1.21 5.04
CA TYR A 216 -27.33 0.82 3.72
C TYR A 216 -26.47 1.48 2.64
N TYR A 217 -26.18 0.75 1.57
CA TYR A 217 -25.61 1.28 0.33
C TYR A 217 -26.64 1.05 -0.77
N ASP A 218 -27.18 2.12 -1.36
CA ASP A 218 -28.18 2.01 -2.44
C ASP A 218 -29.36 1.09 -2.06
N GLY A 219 -29.84 1.23 -0.81
CA GLY A 219 -30.94 0.44 -0.24
C GLY A 219 -30.57 -0.98 0.22
N GLU A 220 -29.36 -1.48 -0.02
CA GLU A 220 -28.91 -2.79 0.47
C GLU A 220 -28.22 -2.67 1.85
N ALA A 221 -28.64 -3.47 2.84
CA ALA A 221 -28.01 -3.49 4.16
C ALA A 221 -26.60 -4.08 4.11
N ILE A 222 -25.58 -3.26 4.37
CA ILE A 222 -24.17 -3.65 4.25
C ILE A 222 -23.47 -3.86 5.60
N ASP A 223 -23.73 -3.05 6.62
CA ASP A 223 -23.06 -3.16 7.93
C ASP A 223 -23.96 -2.68 9.07
N LYS A 224 -23.51 -2.88 10.31
CA LYS A 224 -24.04 -2.18 11.48
C LYS A 224 -23.31 -0.86 11.64
N TYR A 225 -24.02 0.19 12.06
CA TYR A 225 -23.41 1.49 12.32
C TYR A 225 -22.42 1.41 13.49
N ARG A 226 -21.25 2.03 13.32
CA ARG A 226 -20.13 1.96 14.27
C ARG A 226 -19.78 3.29 14.92
N GLY A 227 -20.37 4.39 14.47
CA GLY A 227 -20.14 5.73 15.01
C GLY A 227 -20.02 6.80 13.94
N HIS A 228 -19.55 6.43 12.74
CA HIS A 228 -19.38 7.36 11.63
C HIS A 228 -19.81 6.71 10.30
N LEU A 229 -20.22 7.54 9.34
CA LEU A 229 -20.33 7.18 7.93
C LEU A 229 -19.28 7.98 7.15
N TYR A 230 -18.12 7.39 6.88
CA TYR A 230 -17.09 8.05 6.12
C TYR A 230 -17.04 7.60 4.66
N GLY A 231 -16.62 8.54 3.81
CA GLY A 231 -16.20 8.30 2.45
C GLY A 231 -14.80 8.85 2.19
N LEU A 232 -14.18 8.40 1.10
CA LEU A 232 -12.94 8.98 0.60
C LEU A 232 -13.15 9.59 -0.78
N ALA A 233 -12.66 10.81 -0.98
CA ALA A 233 -12.48 11.39 -2.31
C ALA A 233 -10.99 11.37 -2.65
N ILE A 234 -10.63 10.66 -3.72
CA ILE A 234 -9.23 10.44 -4.13
C ILE A 234 -9.02 11.08 -5.50
N ASP A 235 -8.16 12.10 -5.56
CA ASP A 235 -7.61 12.62 -6.80
C ASP A 235 -6.27 11.94 -7.09
N LEU A 236 -6.27 11.07 -8.10
CA LEU A 236 -5.14 10.26 -8.50
C LEU A 236 -4.37 10.93 -9.65
N GLY A 237 -3.67 12.00 -9.31
CA GLY A 237 -2.80 12.71 -10.25
C GLY A 237 -1.52 11.94 -10.58
N THR A 238 -0.89 12.31 -11.71
CA THR A 238 0.37 11.70 -12.15
C THR A 238 1.50 12.02 -11.17
N THR A 239 1.59 13.25 -10.67
CA THR A 239 2.66 13.68 -9.75
C THR A 239 2.24 13.63 -8.29
N THR A 240 1.00 14.03 -8.00
CA THR A 240 0.48 14.14 -6.63
C THR A 240 -0.81 13.35 -6.51
N VAL A 241 -0.98 12.67 -5.39
CA VAL A 241 -2.24 12.03 -5.02
C VAL A 241 -2.80 12.76 -3.82
N VAL A 242 -4.09 13.12 -3.87
CA VAL A 242 -4.80 13.78 -2.78
C VAL A 242 -5.93 12.87 -2.32
N ILE A 243 -6.07 12.70 -1.00
CA ILE A 243 -7.13 11.93 -0.38
C ILE A 243 -7.83 12.81 0.65
N SER A 244 -9.14 13.00 0.49
CA SER A 244 -9.99 13.70 1.45
C SER A 244 -10.90 12.70 2.15
N LEU A 245 -10.87 12.68 3.48
CA LEU A 245 -11.84 11.98 4.31
C LEU A 245 -13.08 12.85 4.45
N VAL A 246 -14.23 12.32 4.05
CA VAL A 246 -15.50 13.06 4.02
C VAL A 246 -16.51 12.37 4.95
N ASP A 247 -17.18 13.15 5.78
CA ASP A 247 -18.32 12.71 6.56
C ASP A 247 -19.57 12.72 5.68
N LEU A 248 -20.12 11.54 5.40
CA LEU A 248 -21.29 11.36 4.54
C LEU A 248 -22.58 11.84 5.22
N GLU A 249 -22.60 12.02 6.54
CA GLU A 249 -23.77 12.50 7.29
C GLU A 249 -23.96 14.01 7.18
N ASN A 250 -22.91 14.77 6.88
CA ASN A 250 -22.96 16.24 6.79
C ASN A 250 -22.22 16.84 5.59
N GLY A 251 -21.56 16.02 4.77
CA GLY A 251 -20.84 16.42 3.57
C GLY A 251 -19.51 17.14 3.82
N LYS A 252 -19.05 17.25 5.07
CA LYS A 252 -17.81 17.99 5.39
C LYS A 252 -16.58 17.12 5.19
N SER A 253 -15.53 17.73 4.63
CA SER A 253 -14.18 17.17 4.69
C SER A 253 -13.65 17.26 6.12
N ILE A 254 -13.30 16.10 6.69
CA ILE A 254 -12.72 15.96 8.03
C ILE A 254 -11.22 16.28 7.98
N THR A 255 -10.54 15.73 6.98
CA THR A 255 -9.12 15.96 6.72
C THR A 255 -8.82 15.71 5.25
N SER A 256 -7.71 16.28 4.78
CA SER A 256 -7.14 15.97 3.48
C SER A 256 -5.66 15.70 3.65
N SER A 257 -5.17 14.62 3.05
CA SER A 257 -3.75 14.33 2.91
C SER A 257 -3.36 14.39 1.44
N ALA A 258 -2.10 14.76 1.19
CA ALA A 258 -1.53 14.76 -0.15
C ALA A 258 -0.12 14.18 -0.08
N PHE A 259 0.25 13.41 -1.08
CA PHE A 259 1.56 12.79 -1.17
C PHE A 259 2.00 12.67 -2.63
N GLU A 260 3.30 12.64 -2.85
CA GLU A 260 3.87 12.36 -4.17
C GLU A 260 3.45 10.96 -4.66
N ASN A 261 3.03 10.84 -5.92
CA ASN A 261 2.56 9.58 -6.47
C ASN A 261 3.72 8.55 -6.49
N PRO A 262 3.60 7.44 -5.74
CA PRO A 262 4.67 6.46 -5.60
C PRO A 262 4.98 5.74 -6.91
N GLN A 263 4.15 5.87 -7.94
CA GLN A 263 4.37 5.31 -9.26
C GLN A 263 5.52 5.98 -10.03
N ARG A 264 6.13 7.04 -9.48
CA ARG A 264 7.27 7.75 -10.09
C ARG A 264 8.45 6.85 -10.45
N PHE A 265 8.67 5.73 -9.74
CA PHE A 265 9.73 4.77 -10.11
C PHE A 265 9.49 4.08 -11.45
N GLY A 266 8.24 4.01 -11.92
CA GLY A 266 7.90 3.47 -13.24
C GLY A 266 7.70 4.55 -14.31
N GLY A 267 7.97 5.82 -14.01
CA GLY A 267 7.93 6.90 -14.99
C GLY A 267 7.48 8.24 -14.41
N SER A 268 8.09 9.31 -14.93
CA SER A 268 7.76 10.70 -14.60
C SER A 268 6.47 11.21 -15.25
N ASP A 269 6.01 10.54 -16.31
CA ASP A 269 4.80 10.90 -17.07
C ASP A 269 3.97 9.65 -17.41
N ILE A 270 2.81 9.90 -18.02
CA ILE A 270 1.85 8.86 -18.40
C ILE A 270 2.45 7.85 -19.40
N MET A 271 3.17 8.31 -20.43
CA MET A 271 3.66 7.44 -21.49
C MET A 271 4.72 6.47 -20.96
N ASN A 272 5.63 6.98 -20.15
CA ASN A 272 6.65 6.17 -19.48
C ASN A 272 6.00 5.11 -18.57
N ARG A 273 4.94 5.48 -17.83
CA ARG A 273 4.20 4.54 -16.98
C ARG A 273 3.47 3.47 -17.78
N ILE A 274 2.88 3.81 -18.93
CA ILE A 274 2.25 2.83 -19.83
C ILE A 274 3.30 1.83 -20.33
N SER A 275 4.43 2.33 -20.84
CA SER A 275 5.52 1.45 -21.30
C SER A 275 6.06 0.57 -20.18
N TYR A 276 6.20 1.12 -18.98
CA TYR A 276 6.66 0.38 -17.81
C TYR A 276 5.68 -0.73 -17.39
N ASP A 277 4.37 -0.45 -17.32
CA ASP A 277 3.36 -1.46 -16.97
C ASP A 277 3.29 -2.60 -17.99
N GLY A 278 3.66 -2.35 -19.24
CA GLY A 278 3.77 -3.39 -20.27
C GLY A 278 4.86 -4.42 -20.00
N VAL A 279 5.91 -4.04 -19.26
CA VAL A 279 7.05 -4.91 -18.89
C VAL A 279 6.89 -5.45 -17.47
N TYR A 280 6.55 -4.59 -16.53
CA TYR A 280 6.45 -4.88 -15.09
C TYR A 280 4.99 -4.75 -14.61
N HIS A 281 4.13 -5.56 -15.21
CA HIS A 281 2.68 -5.45 -15.03
C HIS A 281 2.26 -5.54 -13.55
N GLY A 282 1.49 -4.53 -13.12
CA GLY A 282 0.89 -4.50 -11.78
C GLY A 282 1.77 -3.92 -10.67
N GLU A 283 3.06 -3.64 -10.92
CA GLU A 283 3.94 -3.00 -9.93
C GLU A 283 3.48 -1.56 -9.62
N LEU A 284 3.12 -0.79 -10.64
CA LEU A 284 2.55 0.55 -10.47
C LEU A 284 1.25 0.52 -9.67
N ARG A 285 0.40 -0.49 -9.92
CA ARG A 285 -0.85 -0.68 -9.19
C ARG A 285 -0.58 -1.04 -7.72
N LYS A 286 0.37 -1.94 -7.47
CA LYS A 286 0.75 -2.37 -6.13
C LYS A 286 1.24 -1.17 -5.31
N ALA A 287 2.11 -0.34 -5.91
CA ALA A 287 2.60 0.88 -5.29
C ALA A 287 1.49 1.85 -4.87
N ILE A 288 0.53 2.14 -5.76
CA ILE A 288 -0.55 3.08 -5.42
C ILE A 288 -1.53 2.50 -4.40
N ILE A 289 -1.90 1.23 -4.50
CA ILE A 289 -2.78 0.57 -3.51
C ILE A 289 -2.12 0.57 -2.13
N ASN A 290 -0.82 0.32 -2.04
CA ASN A 290 -0.09 0.36 -0.79
C ASN A 290 -0.06 1.76 -0.19
N ALA A 291 0.13 2.80 -1.03
CA ALA A 291 0.10 4.17 -0.56
C ALA A 291 -1.30 4.59 -0.06
N ILE A 292 -2.38 4.28 -0.78
CA ILE A 292 -3.76 4.55 -0.35
C ILE A 292 -4.05 3.84 0.98
N ASN A 293 -3.66 2.57 1.11
CA ASN A 293 -3.88 1.79 2.33
C ASN A 293 -3.12 2.34 3.54
N HIS A 294 -1.93 2.90 3.30
CA HIS A 294 -1.17 3.54 4.35
C HIS A 294 -1.80 4.87 4.76
N GLU A 295 -2.30 5.68 3.83
CA GLU A 295 -3.06 6.90 4.18
C GLU A 295 -4.30 6.60 5.02
N ILE A 296 -5.05 5.55 4.65
CA ILE A 296 -6.21 5.12 5.45
C ILE A 296 -5.77 4.78 6.88
N LEU A 297 -4.68 4.04 7.04
CA LEU A 297 -4.15 3.69 8.37
C LEU A 297 -3.76 4.92 9.18
N GLN A 298 -3.10 5.91 8.56
CA GLN A 298 -2.74 7.16 9.24
C GLN A 298 -3.98 7.93 9.68
N MET A 299 -5.01 8.01 8.83
CA MET A 299 -6.28 8.63 9.20
C MET A 299 -7.00 7.88 10.34
N GLU A 300 -6.98 6.54 10.35
CA GLU A 300 -7.53 5.73 11.46
C GLU A 300 -6.86 6.10 12.79
N GLU A 301 -5.52 6.20 12.81
CA GLU A 301 -4.72 6.52 13.99
C GLU A 301 -4.94 7.95 14.48
N GLU A 302 -5.03 8.92 13.56
CA GLU A 302 -5.17 10.34 13.89
C GLU A 302 -6.58 10.71 14.36
N PHE A 303 -7.62 10.19 13.70
CA PHE A 303 -9.02 10.59 13.95
C PHE A 303 -9.81 9.58 14.78
N GLY A 304 -9.23 8.43 15.13
CA GLY A 304 -9.81 7.49 16.08
C GLY A 304 -11.04 6.74 15.55
N PHE A 305 -10.99 6.30 14.30
CA PHE A 305 -12.02 5.44 13.68
C PHE A 305 -11.41 4.14 13.16
N VAL A 306 -12.25 3.18 12.76
CA VAL A 306 -11.79 1.96 12.08
C VAL A 306 -12.18 2.00 10.60
N ARG A 307 -11.32 1.53 9.70
CA ARG A 307 -11.49 1.53 8.23
C ARG A 307 -12.79 0.91 7.73
N GLN A 308 -13.43 0.05 8.53
CA GLN A 308 -14.76 -0.48 8.22
C GLN A 308 -15.86 0.58 8.27
N GLU A 309 -15.57 1.78 8.78
CA GLU A 309 -16.44 2.96 8.75
C GLU A 309 -16.31 3.76 7.45
N ILE A 310 -15.38 3.37 6.56
CA ILE A 310 -15.28 3.92 5.20
C ILE A 310 -16.17 3.08 4.27
N TYR A 311 -17.31 3.65 3.87
CA TYR A 311 -18.37 2.95 3.14
C TYR A 311 -18.40 3.26 1.63
N GLU A 312 -17.77 4.33 1.20
CA GLU A 312 -17.67 4.71 -0.21
C GLU A 312 -16.34 5.39 -0.53
N ILE A 313 -15.82 5.12 -1.72
CA ILE A 313 -14.61 5.76 -2.23
C ILE A 313 -14.90 6.25 -3.64
N VAL A 314 -14.69 7.54 -3.88
CA VAL A 314 -14.73 8.14 -5.22
C VAL A 314 -13.31 8.40 -5.67
N VAL A 315 -12.98 7.99 -6.89
CA VAL A 315 -11.65 8.19 -7.47
C VAL A 315 -11.75 8.94 -8.80
N VAL A 316 -10.92 9.96 -8.94
CA VAL A 316 -10.74 10.75 -10.16
C VAL A 316 -9.27 10.71 -10.57
N GLY A 317 -8.97 11.08 -11.81
CA GLY A 317 -7.65 11.05 -12.39
C GLY A 317 -7.70 10.77 -13.88
N ASN A 318 -6.59 11.06 -14.58
CA ASN A 318 -6.50 10.78 -16.00
C ASN A 318 -6.72 9.28 -16.30
N SER A 319 -7.02 8.97 -17.57
CA SER A 319 -7.40 7.62 -17.99
C SER A 319 -6.41 6.54 -17.57
N THR A 320 -5.11 6.82 -17.61
CA THR A 320 -4.08 5.84 -17.27
C THR A 320 -4.04 5.55 -15.78
N MET A 321 -4.07 6.60 -14.96
CA MET A 321 -4.02 6.46 -13.50
C MET A 321 -5.23 5.69 -12.97
N ARG A 322 -6.43 6.07 -13.46
CA ARG A 322 -7.68 5.39 -13.11
C ARG A 322 -7.64 3.93 -13.53
N ASP A 323 -7.27 3.64 -14.77
CA ASP A 323 -7.29 2.27 -15.29
C ASP A 323 -6.25 1.37 -14.61
N ILE A 324 -5.06 1.88 -14.26
CA ILE A 324 -4.07 1.16 -13.42
C ILE A 324 -4.70 0.77 -12.08
N LEU A 325 -5.37 1.71 -11.39
CA LEU A 325 -6.00 1.44 -10.09
C LEU A 325 -7.05 0.31 -10.21
N PHE A 326 -7.88 0.38 -11.25
CA PHE A 326 -8.94 -0.59 -11.54
C PHE A 326 -8.45 -1.90 -12.16
N LYS A 327 -7.12 -2.12 -12.20
CA LYS A 327 -6.51 -3.37 -12.70
C LYS A 327 -6.82 -3.63 -14.18
N LEU A 328 -6.88 -2.58 -14.97
CA LEU A 328 -7.08 -2.65 -16.41
C LEU A 328 -5.75 -2.56 -17.14
N ASP A 329 -5.69 -3.17 -18.32
CA ASP A 329 -4.56 -2.98 -19.23
C ASP A 329 -4.59 -1.55 -19.80
N VAL A 330 -3.46 -0.86 -19.69
CA VAL A 330 -3.29 0.53 -20.15
C VAL A 330 -2.50 0.64 -21.46
N GLN A 331 -2.02 -0.47 -22.04
CA GLN A 331 -1.26 -0.42 -23.29
C GLN A 331 -2.02 0.27 -24.41
N SER A 332 -3.34 0.06 -24.51
CA SER A 332 -4.19 0.66 -25.53
C SER A 332 -4.31 2.19 -25.44
N ILE A 333 -3.99 2.77 -24.29
CA ILE A 333 -3.96 4.23 -24.09
C ILE A 333 -2.70 4.83 -24.72
N GLY A 334 -1.58 4.09 -24.75
CA GLY A 334 -0.30 4.55 -25.31
C GLY A 334 -0.14 4.32 -26.82
N GLN A 335 -1.09 3.61 -27.45
CA GLN A 335 -1.03 3.26 -28.86
C GLN A 335 -2.28 3.74 -29.58
N LYS A 336 -2.14 4.22 -30.82
CA LYS A 336 -3.26 4.65 -31.66
C LYS A 336 -4.36 3.58 -31.68
N PRO A 337 -5.63 3.91 -31.37
CA PRO A 337 -6.23 5.25 -31.31
C PRO A 337 -6.12 6.01 -29.97
N TYR A 338 -5.25 5.59 -29.05
CA TYR A 338 -4.99 6.18 -27.73
C TYR A 338 -6.22 6.15 -26.83
N LYS A 339 -6.81 4.97 -26.64
CA LYS A 339 -8.10 4.82 -25.93
C LYS A 339 -8.03 3.72 -24.90
N SER A 340 -8.61 3.97 -23.74
CA SER A 340 -8.86 2.94 -22.74
C SER A 340 -9.70 1.82 -23.34
N THR A 341 -9.47 0.58 -22.90
CA THR A 341 -10.34 -0.56 -23.24
C THR A 341 -11.80 -0.32 -22.85
N ILE A 342 -12.04 0.45 -21.78
CA ILE A 342 -13.37 0.84 -21.33
C ILE A 342 -14.01 1.85 -22.28
N GLU A 343 -13.23 2.83 -22.76
CA GLU A 343 -13.69 3.77 -23.77
C GLU A 343 -14.00 3.07 -25.10
N GLN A 344 -13.16 2.13 -25.52
CA GLN A 344 -13.40 1.34 -26.75
C GLN A 344 -14.70 0.54 -26.64
N ALA A 345 -14.91 -0.16 -25.53
CA ALA A 345 -16.12 -0.92 -25.29
C ALA A 345 -17.38 -0.03 -25.20
N TYR A 346 -17.26 1.18 -24.63
CA TYR A 346 -18.34 2.18 -24.67
C TYR A 346 -18.66 2.61 -26.11
N LEU A 347 -17.64 2.96 -26.91
CA LEU A 347 -17.81 3.35 -28.31
C LEU A 347 -18.36 2.22 -29.19
N ALA A 348 -18.07 0.97 -28.85
CA ALA A 348 -18.62 -0.22 -29.51
C ALA A 348 -20.07 -0.54 -29.08
N GLY A 349 -20.64 0.20 -28.11
CA GLY A 349 -21.98 -0.06 -27.59
C GLY A 349 -22.06 -1.26 -26.65
N GLU A 350 -20.93 -1.81 -26.21
CA GLU A 350 -20.86 -2.93 -25.26
C GLU A 350 -21.13 -2.49 -23.82
N ARG A 351 -21.06 -1.16 -23.56
CA ARG A 351 -21.25 -0.55 -22.24
C ARG A 351 -22.03 0.75 -22.37
N SER A 352 -22.81 1.09 -21.35
CA SER A 352 -23.57 2.35 -21.29
C SER A 352 -22.77 3.53 -20.73
N THR A 353 -21.64 3.28 -20.08
CA THR A 353 -20.82 4.31 -19.42
C THR A 353 -19.35 3.88 -19.39
N THR A 354 -18.47 4.88 -19.34
CA THR A 354 -17.03 4.70 -19.11
C THR A 354 -16.67 4.75 -17.62
N SER A 355 -17.63 4.99 -16.73
CA SER A 355 -17.42 4.92 -15.27
C SER A 355 -17.24 3.47 -14.81
N LEU A 356 -16.56 3.30 -13.68
CA LEU A 356 -16.24 1.99 -13.12
C LEU A 356 -16.72 1.93 -11.68
N VAL A 357 -17.27 0.78 -11.29
CA VAL A 357 -17.66 0.50 -9.91
C VAL A 357 -17.09 -0.86 -9.55
N GLU A 358 -16.30 -0.92 -8.47
CA GLU A 358 -15.78 -2.20 -7.98
C GLU A 358 -15.69 -2.22 -6.45
N LYS A 359 -15.73 -3.41 -5.86
CA LYS A 359 -15.61 -3.56 -4.41
C LYS A 359 -14.19 -3.24 -3.95
N THR A 360 -14.04 -2.53 -2.84
CA THR A 360 -12.74 -2.22 -2.20
C THR A 360 -11.86 -3.47 -2.06
N ARG A 361 -12.44 -4.59 -1.61
CA ARG A 361 -11.75 -5.88 -1.47
C ARG A 361 -11.16 -6.42 -2.77
N ARG A 362 -11.82 -6.21 -3.91
CA ARG A 362 -11.33 -6.66 -5.23
C ARG A 362 -10.20 -5.77 -5.73
N LEU A 363 -10.18 -4.50 -5.35
CA LEU A 363 -9.09 -3.58 -5.63
C LEU A 363 -7.94 -3.67 -4.61
N GLY A 364 -8.14 -4.32 -3.47
CA GLY A 364 -7.13 -4.42 -2.41
C GLY A 364 -7.04 -3.16 -1.55
N ILE A 365 -8.04 -2.28 -1.61
CA ILE A 365 -8.17 -1.12 -0.74
C ILE A 365 -8.76 -1.58 0.61
N ARG A 366 -8.08 -1.24 1.70
CA ARG A 366 -8.42 -1.63 3.07
C ARG A 366 -9.43 -0.65 3.66
N ALA A 367 -10.69 -0.81 3.27
CA ALA A 367 -11.85 -0.09 3.81
C ALA A 367 -12.93 -1.11 4.24
N ASN A 368 -14.20 -0.70 4.37
CA ASN A 368 -15.28 -1.66 4.56
C ASN A 368 -15.29 -2.69 3.40
N PRO A 369 -15.31 -4.01 3.66
CA PRO A 369 -15.28 -5.02 2.61
C PRO A 369 -16.45 -4.98 1.62
N LYS A 370 -17.56 -4.32 2.00
CA LYS A 370 -18.73 -4.10 1.14
C LYS A 370 -18.80 -2.68 0.55
N ALA A 371 -17.86 -1.79 0.91
CA ALA A 371 -17.74 -0.50 0.26
C ALA A 371 -17.43 -0.67 -1.23
N LYS A 372 -17.91 0.30 -2.02
CA LYS A 372 -17.63 0.40 -3.44
C LYS A 372 -16.64 1.54 -3.70
N VAL A 373 -15.83 1.33 -4.73
CA VAL A 373 -14.94 2.31 -5.32
C VAL A 373 -15.54 2.70 -6.64
N TYR A 374 -15.94 3.96 -6.76
CA TYR A 374 -16.48 4.57 -7.95
C TYR A 374 -15.41 5.39 -8.66
N GLY A 375 -15.02 4.95 -9.86
CA GLY A 375 -14.18 5.69 -10.77
C GLY A 375 -15.05 6.51 -11.72
N LEU A 376 -14.88 7.83 -11.70
CA LEU A 376 -15.63 8.73 -12.58
C LEU A 376 -15.43 8.36 -14.07
N PRO A 377 -16.38 8.73 -14.95
CA PRO A 377 -16.31 8.41 -16.37
C PRO A 377 -15.10 9.09 -17.05
N LEU A 378 -14.51 8.41 -18.05
CA LEU A 378 -13.59 9.05 -18.98
C LEU A 378 -14.36 9.89 -19.98
N ILE A 379 -13.76 11.02 -20.37
CA ILE A 379 -14.27 11.83 -21.47
C ILE A 379 -13.77 11.26 -22.80
N ALA A 380 -12.45 11.24 -23.01
CA ALA A 380 -11.85 10.68 -24.22
C ALA A 380 -10.32 10.55 -24.09
N SER A 381 -9.75 9.46 -24.57
CA SER A 381 -8.31 9.24 -24.70
C SER A 381 -7.54 9.53 -23.40
N HIS A 382 -6.77 10.62 -23.33
CA HIS A 382 -6.02 11.01 -22.14
C HIS A 382 -6.81 11.93 -21.20
N VAL A 383 -7.92 12.52 -21.66
CA VAL A 383 -8.82 13.36 -20.87
C VAL A 383 -9.70 12.46 -20.00
N GLY A 384 -9.36 12.41 -18.72
CA GLY A 384 -9.90 11.43 -17.80
C GLY A 384 -10.99 11.94 -16.88
N ALA A 385 -11.10 11.22 -15.78
CA ALA A 385 -12.12 11.39 -14.76
C ALA A 385 -11.88 12.62 -13.88
N ASP A 386 -10.63 13.09 -13.80
CA ASP A 386 -10.23 14.37 -13.20
C ASP A 386 -10.95 15.53 -13.88
N THR A 387 -10.83 15.66 -15.20
CA THR A 387 -11.55 16.71 -15.94
C THR A 387 -13.06 16.61 -15.74
N ALA A 388 -13.63 15.40 -15.78
CA ALA A 388 -15.07 15.19 -15.53
C ALA A 388 -15.49 15.68 -14.13
N ALA A 389 -14.64 15.49 -13.13
CA ALA A 389 -14.88 15.96 -11.76
C ALA A 389 -14.90 17.49 -11.70
N VAL A 390 -13.94 18.16 -12.37
CA VAL A 390 -13.92 19.62 -12.40
C VAL A 390 -15.16 20.17 -13.10
N LEU A 391 -15.58 19.57 -14.23
CA LEU A 391 -16.80 19.96 -14.93
C LEU A 391 -18.06 19.86 -14.06
N ALA A 392 -18.16 18.80 -13.26
CA ALA A 392 -19.24 18.62 -12.30
C ALA A 392 -19.17 19.65 -11.15
N ALA A 393 -17.97 19.91 -10.62
CA ALA A 393 -17.76 20.83 -9.51
C ALA A 393 -18.09 22.29 -9.85
N VAL A 394 -17.79 22.74 -11.08
CA VAL A 394 -18.12 24.10 -11.54
C VAL A 394 -19.52 24.20 -12.15
N ASP A 395 -20.26 23.09 -12.18
CA ASP A 395 -21.55 22.95 -12.86
C ASP A 395 -21.51 23.58 -14.27
N MET A 396 -20.49 23.21 -15.06
CA MET A 396 -20.19 23.89 -16.32
C MET A 396 -21.38 23.84 -17.31
N ALA A 397 -22.21 22.79 -17.21
CA ALA A 397 -23.38 22.59 -18.05
C ALA A 397 -24.52 23.58 -17.78
N SER A 398 -24.58 24.20 -16.60
CA SER A 398 -25.60 25.22 -16.27
C SER A 398 -25.17 26.64 -16.63
N GLN A 399 -23.91 26.83 -17.03
CA GLN A 399 -23.36 28.13 -17.38
C GLN A 399 -23.94 28.63 -18.70
N LYS A 400 -24.45 29.87 -18.71
CA LYS A 400 -25.07 30.51 -19.88
C LYS A 400 -24.08 31.33 -20.72
N GLU A 401 -22.88 31.54 -20.21
CA GLU A 401 -21.83 32.31 -20.86
C GLU A 401 -20.75 31.37 -21.42
N THR A 402 -19.93 31.88 -22.35
CA THR A 402 -18.75 31.15 -22.80
C THR A 402 -17.79 31.03 -21.62
N VAL A 403 -17.50 29.79 -21.22
CA VAL A 403 -16.62 29.48 -20.10
C VAL A 403 -15.43 28.65 -20.59
N MET A 404 -14.24 28.97 -20.12
CA MET A 404 -13.02 28.21 -20.39
C MET A 404 -12.45 27.72 -19.07
N LEU A 405 -12.32 26.40 -18.98
CA LEU A 405 -11.68 25.70 -17.89
C LEU A 405 -10.27 25.29 -18.33
N VAL A 406 -9.29 25.57 -17.48
CA VAL A 406 -7.90 25.17 -17.69
C VAL A 406 -7.43 24.47 -16.43
N ASP A 407 -7.19 23.16 -16.53
CA ASP A 407 -6.51 22.39 -15.50
C ASP A 407 -5.01 22.39 -15.82
N VAL A 408 -4.20 22.87 -14.89
CA VAL A 408 -2.76 23.01 -15.08
C VAL A 408 -2.05 22.00 -14.17
N GLY A 409 -1.80 20.81 -14.71
CA GLY A 409 -1.05 19.75 -14.05
C GLY A 409 0.16 19.29 -14.86
N THR A 410 0.55 18.03 -14.68
CA THR A 410 1.57 17.36 -15.51
C THR A 410 1.17 17.36 -17.00
N ASN A 411 -0.12 17.24 -17.26
CA ASN A 411 -0.73 17.59 -18.54
C ASN A 411 -1.59 18.84 -18.35
N THR A 412 -1.91 19.51 -19.45
CA THR A 412 -2.84 20.64 -19.43
C THR A 412 -4.10 20.25 -20.17
N GLU A 413 -5.19 20.11 -19.42
CA GLU A 413 -6.52 19.86 -19.94
C GLU A 413 -7.26 21.20 -20.09
N VAL A 414 -7.82 21.45 -21.28
CA VAL A 414 -8.58 22.66 -21.58
C VAL A 414 -9.98 22.25 -22.04
N VAL A 415 -11.00 22.79 -21.38
CA VAL A 415 -12.40 22.62 -21.78
C VAL A 415 -13.02 23.98 -22.07
N ILE A 416 -13.67 24.11 -23.22
CA ILE A 416 -14.41 25.31 -23.60
C ILE A 416 -15.89 24.93 -23.70
N GLY A 417 -16.73 25.62 -22.94
CA GLY A 417 -18.18 25.50 -22.96
C GLY A 417 -18.78 26.76 -23.58
N HIS A 418 -19.83 26.57 -24.38
CA HIS A 418 -20.65 27.63 -24.94
C HIS A 418 -22.10 27.18 -24.91
N ALA A 419 -23.01 28.12 -24.67
CA ALA A 419 -24.45 27.87 -24.55
C ALA A 419 -25.12 27.55 -25.89
#